data_AF-A0A6N9C2V7-F1
#
_entry.id   AF-A0A6N9C2V7-F1
#
_cell.length_a   1.000
_cell.length_b   1.000
_cell.length_c   1.000
_cell.angle_alpha   90.00
_cell.angle_beta   90.00
_cell.angle_gamma   90.00
#
_symmetry.space_group_name_H-M   'P 1'
#
loop_
_entity.id
_entity.type
_entity.pdbx_description
1 polymer ?
#
loop_
_entity_poly.entity_id
_entity_poly.type
_entity_poly.pdbx_seq_one_letter_code
_entity_poly.pdbx_strand_id
1 'polypeptide(L)'
;MTKRLQVLLDEEEYREIQGVARRQGLAVAEWVRQALRRARSDAPGTADSKLRVIAAASRHSFPTADIEIMLREIEPDQNLP
;
A
#
# COMPACT_ATOMS: atom_id res chain seq x y z
N MET A 1 1.86 -5.20 -24.49
CA MET A 1 2.25 -6.62 -24.59
C MET A 1 1.70 -7.36 -23.39
N THR A 2 0.89 -8.40 -23.59
CA THR A 2 0.33 -9.21 -22.48
C THR A 2 1.07 -10.54 -22.40
N LYS A 3 1.36 -11.00 -21.18
CA LYS A 3 1.93 -12.33 -20.90
C LYS A 3 0.87 -13.18 -20.19
N ARG A 4 0.86 -14.49 -20.44
CA ARG A 4 -0.01 -15.45 -19.75
C ARG A 4 0.71 -15.94 -18.49
N LEU A 5 0.08 -15.74 -17.33
CA LEU A 5 0.51 -16.32 -16.07
C LEU A 5 -0.35 -17.57 -15.80
N GLN A 6 0.30 -18.69 -15.50
CA GLN A 6 -0.37 -19.91 -15.05
C GLN A 6 -0.02 -20.13 -13.57
N VAL A 7 -1.05 -20.28 -12.74
CA VAL A 7 -0.93 -20.55 -11.31
C VAL A 7 -1.72 -21.82 -11.03
N LEU A 8 -1.12 -22.75 -10.29
CA LEU A 8 -1.79 -23.97 -9.86
C LEU A 8 -2.54 -23.66 -8.57
N LEU A 9 -3.84 -23.93 -8.58
CA LEU A 9 -4.74 -23.80 -7.43
C LEU A 9 -5.41 -25.15 -7.24
N ASP A 10 -5.77 -25.48 -6.01
CA ASP A 10 -6.69 -26.59 -5.79
C ASP A 10 -8.12 -26.22 -6.21
N GLU A 11 -9.00 -27.21 -6.18
CA GLU A 11 -10.37 -27.03 -6.65
C GLU A 11 -11.19 -26.12 -5.72
N GLU A 12 -10.92 -26.16 -4.42
CA GLU A 12 -11.63 -25.36 -3.41
C GLU A 12 -11.27 -23.88 -3.56
N GLU A 13 -9.98 -23.58 -3.59
CA GLU A 13 -9.44 -22.24 -3.79
C GLU A 13 -9.92 -21.63 -5.10
N TYR A 14 -9.93 -22.42 -6.19
CA TYR A 14 -10.45 -21.94 -7.47
C TYR A 14 -11.95 -21.63 -7.43
N ARG A 15 -12.76 -22.46 -6.74
CA ARG A 15 -14.20 -22.22 -6.57
C ARG A 15 -14.47 -20.96 -5.74
N GLU A 16 -13.69 -20.71 -4.70
CA GLU A 16 -13.81 -19.48 -3.91
C GLU A 16 -13.55 -18.24 -4.76
N ILE A 17 -12.47 -18.23 -5.53
CA ILE A 17 -12.11 -17.12 -6.45
C ILE A 17 -13.23 -16.90 -7.49
N GLN A 18 -13.76 -17.98 -8.07
CA GLN A 18 -14.92 -17.89 -8.97
C GLN A 18 -16.12 -17.24 -8.30
N GLY A 19 -16.43 -17.62 -7.06
CA GLY A 19 -17.51 -17.04 -6.28
C GLY A 19 -17.32 -15.54 -6.03
N VAL A 20 -16.11 -15.12 -5.66
CA VAL A 20 -15.78 -13.70 -5.45
C VAL A 20 -15.94 -12.91 -6.74
N ALA A 21 -15.35 -13.39 -7.84
CA ALA A 21 -15.43 -12.72 -9.14
C ALA A 21 -16.89 -12.57 -9.60
N ARG A 22 -17.70 -13.62 -9.44
CA ARG A 22 -19.13 -13.61 -9.78
C ARG A 22 -19.92 -12.60 -8.95
N ARG A 23 -19.68 -12.53 -7.63
CA ARG A 23 -20.33 -11.53 -6.75
C ARG A 23 -20.00 -10.10 -7.15
N GLN A 24 -18.84 -9.88 -7.77
CA GLN A 24 -18.41 -8.57 -8.27
C GLN A 24 -18.80 -8.33 -9.74
N GLY A 25 -19.48 -9.28 -10.40
CA GLY A 25 -19.84 -9.16 -11.82
C GLY A 25 -18.64 -9.18 -12.77
N LEU A 26 -17.51 -9.76 -12.35
CA LEU A 26 -16.26 -9.78 -13.10
C LEU A 26 -15.93 -11.19 -13.58
N ALA A 27 -15.24 -11.28 -14.73
CA ALA A 27 -14.56 -12.51 -15.10
C ALA A 27 -13.41 -12.79 -14.12
N VAL A 28 -13.17 -14.07 -13.80
CA VAL A 28 -12.08 -14.50 -12.91
C VAL A 28 -10.75 -13.86 -13.31
N ALA A 29 -10.42 -13.88 -14.61
CA ALA A 29 -9.18 -13.29 -15.10
C ALA A 29 -9.08 -11.78 -14.87
N GLU A 30 -10.18 -11.03 -14.93
CA GLU A 30 -10.16 -9.60 -14.62
C GLU A 30 -10.04 -9.36 -13.12
N TRP A 31 -10.77 -10.14 -12.32
CA TRP A 31 -10.65 -10.07 -10.87
C TRP A 31 -9.22 -10.34 -10.40
N VAL A 32 -8.57 -11.40 -10.92
CA VAL A 32 -7.16 -11.73 -10.62
C VAL A 32 -6.23 -10.60 -11.07
N ARG A 33 -6.45 -10.00 -12.26
CA ARG A 33 -5.65 -8.84 -12.70
C ARG A 33 -5.78 -7.67 -11.74
N GLN A 34 -6.98 -7.36 -11.24
CA GLN A 34 -7.18 -6.30 -10.27
C GLN A 34 -6.49 -6.61 -8.94
N ALA A 35 -6.62 -7.84 -8.44
CA ALA A 35 -5.95 -8.28 -7.22
C ALA A 35 -4.42 -8.14 -7.34
N LEU A 36 -3.82 -8.59 -8.45
CA LEU A 36 -2.38 -8.45 -8.70
C LEU A 36 -1.94 -6.98 -8.81
N ARG A 37 -2.77 -6.11 -9.42
CA ARG A 37 -2.48 -4.67 -9.49
C ARG A 37 -2.49 -4.03 -8.09
N ARG A 38 -3.49 -4.37 -7.26
CA ARG A 38 -3.58 -3.88 -5.87
C ARG A 38 -2.39 -4.35 -5.03
N ALA A 39 -2.07 -5.65 -5.08
CA ALA A 39 -0.92 -6.20 -4.38
C ALA A 39 0.40 -5.50 -4.77
N ARG A 40 0.57 -5.10 -6.04
CA ARG A 40 1.74 -4.32 -6.48
C ARG A 40 1.74 -2.88 -5.96
N SER A 41 0.56 -2.26 -5.84
CA SER A 41 0.43 -0.92 -5.27
C SER A 41 0.67 -0.89 -3.76
N ASP A 42 0.23 -1.94 -3.06
CA ASP A 42 0.39 -2.08 -1.61
C ASP A 42 1.80 -2.57 -1.23
N ALA A 43 2.54 -3.13 -2.19
CA ALA A 43 3.92 -3.50 -1.98
C ALA A 43 4.74 -2.26 -1.54
N PRO A 44 5.58 -2.38 -0.50
CA PRO A 44 6.41 -1.27 -0.05
C PRO A 44 7.19 -0.72 -1.24
N GLY A 45 7.15 0.59 -1.44
CA GLY A 45 8.00 1.25 -2.43
C GLY A 45 9.45 0.78 -2.27
N THR A 46 10.17 0.62 -3.38
CA THR A 46 11.57 0.19 -3.35
C THR A 46 12.38 1.11 -2.44
N ALA A 47 13.47 0.59 -1.86
CA ALA A 47 14.39 1.42 -1.08
C ALA A 47 14.79 2.68 -1.85
N ASP A 48 15.00 2.54 -3.16
CA ASP A 48 15.28 3.64 -4.09
C ASP A 48 14.16 4.69 -4.17
N SER A 49 12.89 4.27 -4.21
CA SER A 49 11.75 5.19 -4.17
C SER A 49 11.68 5.97 -2.86
N LYS A 50 11.94 5.31 -1.72
CA LYS A 50 11.98 5.97 -0.41
C LYS A 50 13.15 6.95 -0.32
N LEU A 51 14.34 6.56 -0.77
CA LEU A 51 15.53 7.40 -0.80
C LEU A 51 15.34 8.62 -1.71
N ARG A 52 14.66 8.48 -2.86
CA ARG A 52 14.32 9.63 -3.71
C ARG A 52 13.41 10.64 -3.01
N VAL A 53 12.43 10.18 -2.23
CA VAL A 53 11.58 11.08 -1.44
C VAL A 53 12.40 11.80 -0.37
N ILE A 54 13.26 11.10 0.36
CA ILE A 54 14.16 11.70 1.36
C ILE A 54 15.11 12.72 0.71
N ALA A 55 15.73 12.37 -0.41
CA ALA A 55 16.65 13.23 -1.13
C ALA A 55 15.97 14.44 -1.81
N ALA A 56 14.68 14.35 -2.11
CA ALA A 56 13.89 15.49 -2.55
C ALA A 56 13.54 16.41 -1.38
N ALA A 57 13.09 15.84 -0.25
CA ALA A 57 12.76 16.58 0.95
C ALA A 57 13.98 17.33 1.55
N SER A 58 15.16 16.71 1.53
CA SER A 58 16.40 17.35 2.04
C SER A 58 16.86 18.56 1.23
N ARG A 59 16.37 18.75 0.01
CA ARG A 59 16.65 19.94 -0.82
C ARG A 59 15.84 21.15 -0.39
N HIS A 60 14.84 20.96 0.45
CA HIS A 60 14.02 22.03 0.98
C HIS A 60 14.40 22.30 2.44
N SER A 61 14.61 23.56 2.79
CA SER A 61 14.69 24.01 4.18
C SER A 61 13.33 24.58 4.55
N PHE A 62 12.36 23.70 4.79
CA PHE A 62 11.07 24.13 5.29
C PHE A 62 11.26 24.70 6.71
N PRO A 63 10.64 25.83 7.06
CA PRO A 63 10.66 26.32 8.43
C PRO A 63 9.98 25.28 9.32
N THR A 64 10.76 24.68 10.22
CA THR A 64 10.25 23.77 11.25
C THR A 64 10.21 24.51 12.57
N ALA A 65 9.28 24.15 13.45
CA ALA A 65 9.36 24.56 14.84
C ALA A 65 10.50 23.80 15.56
N ASP A 66 10.89 24.29 16.72
CA ASP A 66 11.80 23.56 17.61
C ASP A 66 11.17 22.21 17.99
N ILE A 67 11.97 21.14 17.98
CA ILE A 67 11.50 19.79 18.25
C ILE A 67 10.89 19.66 19.64
N GLU A 68 11.41 20.37 20.64
CA GLU A 68 10.90 20.35 22.01
C GLU A 68 9.54 21.05 22.13
N ILE A 69 9.31 22.08 21.31
CA ILE A 69 8.01 22.76 21.22
C ILE A 69 7.00 21.82 20.56
N MET A 70 7.37 21.20 19.44
CA MET A 70 6.48 20.28 18.74
C MET A 70 6.09 19.08 19.60
N LEU A 71 7.05 18.48 20.32
CA LEU A 71 6.77 17.36 21.23
C LEU A 71 5.77 17.76 22.32
N ARG A 72 5.91 18.96 22.89
CA ARG A 72 4.98 19.51 23.88
C ARG A 72 3.57 19.75 23.33
N GLU A 73 3.45 20.12 22.05
CA GLU A 73 2.15 20.36 21.42
C GLU A 73 1.42 19.08 21.02
N ILE A 74 2.16 18.00 20.68
CA ILE A 74 1.57 16.73 20.21
C ILE A 74 1.31 15.71 21.32
N GLU A 75 2.00 15.81 22.47
CA GLU A 75 1.68 14.98 23.62
C GLU A 75 0.48 15.56 24.38
N PRO A 76 -0.63 14.82 24.51
CA PRO A 76 -1.68 15.22 25.43
C PRO A 76 -1.12 15.16 26.84
N ASP A 77 -1.17 16.31 27.52
CA ASP A 77 -0.75 16.52 28.90
C ASP A 77 -1.22 15.36 29.80
N GLN A 78 -0.32 14.43 30.14
CA GLN A 78 -0.62 13.28 31.01
C GLN A 78 -0.63 13.66 32.50
N ASN A 79 -0.64 14.96 32.81
CA ASN A 79 -0.64 15.48 34.17
C ASN A 79 -1.73 16.55 34.35
N LEU A 80 -2.99 16.20 34.07
CA LEU A 80 -4.11 16.89 34.73
C LEU A 80 -4.31 16.28 36.13
N PRO A 81 -4.29 17.09 37.22
CA PRO A 81 -4.77 16.64 38.53
C PRO A 81 -6.28 16.36 38.53
#